data_AF-A0A9X2LMH1-F1
#
_entry.id   AF-A0A9X2LMH1-F1
#
_cell.length_a   1.000
_cell.length_b   1.000
_cell.length_c   1.000
_cell.angle_alpha   90.00
_cell.angle_beta   90.00
_cell.angle_gamma   90.00
#
_symmetry.space_group_name_H-M   'P 1'
#
loop_
_entity.id
_entity.type
_entity.pdbx_description
1 polymer ?
#
loop_
_entity_poly.entity_id
_entity_poly.type
_entity_poly.pdbx_seq_one_letter_code
_entity_poly.pdbx_strand_id
1 'polypeptide(L)'
;MSAESHVRPSTTAAVLPEDSRIPRAQPDSSATAEYDRYFHILRTPPDLCAWTRSCLDLQAAVLADLTHSPGLDDGQRTDILTGLLYVSSATLTSWLRATPGPVPVPEHHEPPFAGTRPGPGQSGEEQRDALRRWKLGHQLFHVLLATMNTVLDDTLAAAQDTRWPSLVQGMERLRVLYDAATATMAYASDFPPALYQDEIRPSMQPPFVGPGFSGVFNREHRAMTIRMHRLRRAVKDLPPEAGPADAIRHAALSLQAAQSRNHSSHVKICERCVPSGTSLLRHHLAQSSPREEPLCDS
;
A
#
# COMPACT_ATOMS: atom_id res chain seq x y z
N MET A 1 -28.11 -34.31 -8.21
CA MET A 1 -28.10 -32.93 -7.66
C MET A 1 -26.82 -32.80 -6.84
N SER A 2 -25.74 -32.35 -7.48
CA SER A 2 -24.43 -32.17 -6.82
C SER A 2 -24.23 -30.70 -6.51
N ALA A 3 -23.97 -30.39 -5.25
CA ALA A 3 -23.69 -29.05 -4.78
C ALA A 3 -22.28 -28.64 -5.24
N GLU A 4 -22.18 -27.57 -6.01
CA GLU A 4 -20.91 -26.95 -6.40
C GLU A 4 -20.31 -26.23 -5.18
N SER A 5 -19.20 -26.79 -4.69
CA SER A 5 -18.37 -26.19 -3.64
C SER A 5 -17.49 -25.10 -4.25
N HIS A 6 -17.90 -23.84 -4.08
CA HIS A 6 -17.05 -22.68 -4.39
C HIS A 6 -15.87 -22.60 -3.40
N VAL A 7 -14.71 -23.09 -3.83
CA VAL A 7 -13.42 -22.88 -3.15
C VAL A 7 -12.97 -21.44 -3.37
N ARG A 8 -12.90 -20.65 -2.30
CA ARG A 8 -12.35 -19.29 -2.33
C ARG A 8 -10.81 -19.36 -2.43
N PRO A 9 -10.16 -18.55 -3.28
CA PRO A 9 -8.71 -18.46 -3.29
C PRO A 9 -8.19 -17.86 -1.97
N SER A 10 -7.28 -18.58 -1.32
CA SER A 10 -6.64 -18.17 -0.06
C SER A 10 -5.54 -17.16 -0.34
N THR A 11 -5.74 -15.92 0.08
CA THR A 11 -4.71 -14.87 0.11
C THR A 11 -4.34 -14.57 1.55
N THR A 12 -3.06 -14.61 1.88
CA THR A 12 -2.54 -14.21 3.20
C THR A 12 -2.94 -12.76 3.48
N ALA A 13 -3.51 -12.51 4.66
CA ALA A 13 -3.93 -11.19 5.07
C ALA A 13 -2.73 -10.38 5.63
N ALA A 14 -2.65 -9.09 5.31
CA ALA A 14 -1.66 -8.19 5.89
C ALA A 14 -2.20 -7.53 7.17
N VAL A 15 -1.52 -7.68 8.30
CA VAL A 15 -1.89 -6.98 9.54
C VAL A 15 -1.31 -5.57 9.54
N LEU A 16 -2.15 -4.54 9.65
CA LEU A 16 -1.74 -3.13 9.72
C LEU A 16 -2.31 -2.46 10.98
N PRO A 17 -1.58 -1.55 11.65
CA PRO A 17 -2.13 -0.86 12.82
C PRO A 17 -3.24 0.15 12.43
N GLU A 18 -4.15 0.41 13.38
CA GLU A 18 -5.33 1.29 13.17
C GLU A 18 -4.97 2.74 12.83
N ASP A 19 -3.86 3.26 13.35
CA ASP A 19 -3.45 4.66 13.20
C ASP A 19 -2.51 4.90 12.02
N SER A 20 -2.37 3.90 11.15
CA SER A 20 -1.51 3.95 9.97
C SER A 20 -0.02 4.21 10.25
N ARG A 21 0.41 3.97 11.50
CA ARG A 21 1.81 3.91 11.91
C ARG A 21 2.17 2.48 12.25
N ILE A 22 3.44 2.22 12.54
CA ILE A 22 3.79 1.16 13.48
C ILE A 22 3.26 1.63 14.87
N PRO A 23 2.64 0.77 15.67
CA PRO A 23 1.35 1.04 16.33
C PRO A 23 1.11 2.24 17.28
N ARG A 24 -0.08 2.90 17.15
CA ARG A 24 -0.95 3.49 18.23
C ARG A 24 -2.33 4.05 17.75
N ALA A 25 -3.41 3.26 17.87
CA ALA A 25 -4.88 3.46 17.64
C ALA A 25 -5.53 4.80 17.16
N GLN A 26 -6.49 4.69 16.21
CA GLN A 26 -7.54 5.66 15.84
C GLN A 26 -8.77 4.96 15.19
N PRO A 27 -10.03 5.46 15.32
CA PRO A 27 -11.25 4.77 14.81
C PRO A 27 -11.71 5.16 13.39
N ASP A 28 -12.57 4.32 12.78
CA ASP A 28 -12.77 4.20 11.32
C ASP A 28 -14.21 4.36 10.78
N SER A 29 -14.32 4.67 9.48
CA SER A 29 -15.58 4.70 8.71
C SER A 29 -15.87 3.39 7.95
N SER A 30 -17.14 3.16 7.59
CA SER A 30 -17.62 1.93 6.90
C SER A 30 -16.97 1.68 5.53
N ALA A 31 -16.71 2.73 4.74
CA ALA A 31 -16.05 2.61 3.44
C ALA A 31 -14.60 2.13 3.55
N THR A 32 -13.91 2.49 4.64
CA THR A 32 -12.54 2.01 4.83
C THR A 32 -12.49 0.56 5.30
N ALA A 33 -13.47 0.11 6.11
CA ALA A 33 -13.56 -1.29 6.51
C ALA A 33 -13.77 -2.22 5.29
N GLU A 34 -14.50 -1.77 4.29
CA GLU A 34 -14.70 -2.51 3.04
C GLU A 34 -13.44 -2.52 2.15
N TYR A 35 -12.73 -1.40 2.08
CA TYR A 35 -11.44 -1.31 1.42
C TYR A 35 -10.42 -2.30 2.02
N ASP A 36 -10.30 -2.30 3.35
CA ASP A 36 -9.43 -3.21 4.08
C ASP A 36 -9.84 -4.68 3.83
N ARG A 37 -11.13 -4.99 3.88
CA ARG A 37 -11.64 -6.35 3.59
C ARG A 37 -11.26 -6.83 2.19
N TYR A 38 -11.38 -6.00 1.17
CA TYR A 38 -11.05 -6.37 -0.22
C TYR A 38 -9.57 -6.76 -0.37
N PHE A 39 -8.67 -5.99 0.25
CA PHE A 39 -7.22 -6.23 0.22
C PHE A 39 -6.71 -7.18 1.32
N HIS A 40 -7.62 -7.79 2.09
CA HIS A 40 -7.26 -8.68 3.21
C HIS A 40 -6.35 -7.98 4.20
N ILE A 41 -6.71 -6.76 4.58
CA ILE A 41 -6.00 -5.98 5.59
C ILE A 41 -6.71 -6.17 6.93
N LEU A 42 -5.98 -6.69 7.91
CA LEU A 42 -6.47 -6.87 9.27
C LEU A 42 -5.95 -5.74 10.15
N ARG A 43 -6.87 -4.97 10.72
CA ARG A 43 -6.56 -3.92 11.71
C ARG A 43 -6.64 -4.54 13.10
N THR A 44 -5.51 -4.89 13.69
CA THR A 44 -5.48 -5.41 15.07
C THR A 44 -4.68 -4.49 15.98
N PRO A 45 -5.07 -4.39 17.27
CA PRO A 45 -4.24 -3.78 18.29
C PRO A 45 -2.84 -4.43 18.32
N PRO A 46 -1.84 -3.70 18.79
CA PRO A 46 -0.48 -3.98 18.39
C PRO A 46 0.22 -5.09 19.13
N ASP A 47 0.36 -6.21 18.42
CA ASP A 47 1.36 -7.22 18.71
C ASP A 47 2.47 -7.15 17.65
N LEU A 48 3.71 -6.90 18.08
CA LEU A 48 4.89 -6.90 17.20
C LEU A 48 5.13 -8.29 16.60
N CYS A 49 4.78 -9.38 17.29
CA CYS A 49 4.88 -10.73 16.74
C CYS A 49 3.95 -10.87 15.52
N ALA A 50 2.67 -10.50 15.66
CA ALA A 50 1.71 -10.54 14.56
C ALA A 50 2.13 -9.66 13.36
N TRP A 51 2.63 -8.45 13.62
CA TRP A 51 3.18 -7.58 12.58
C TRP A 51 4.38 -8.20 11.87
N THR A 52 5.37 -8.70 12.62
CA THR A 52 6.57 -9.33 12.05
C THR A 52 6.22 -10.55 11.22
N ARG A 53 5.33 -11.43 11.72
CA ARG A 53 4.85 -12.59 10.95
C ARG A 53 4.21 -12.15 9.64
N SER A 54 3.31 -11.17 9.69
CA SER A 54 2.63 -10.66 8.49
C SER A 54 3.59 -10.06 7.47
N CYS A 55 4.63 -9.34 7.91
CA CYS A 55 5.66 -8.82 7.03
C CYS A 55 6.46 -9.93 6.35
N LEU A 56 6.83 -10.98 7.10
CA LEU A 56 7.59 -12.11 6.57
C LEU A 56 6.75 -12.94 5.59
N ASP A 57 5.48 -13.19 5.90
CA ASP A 57 4.58 -13.95 5.02
C ASP A 57 4.32 -13.19 3.72
N LEU A 58 4.08 -11.87 3.81
CA LEU A 58 3.94 -11.00 2.62
C LEU A 58 5.23 -10.96 1.79
N GLN A 59 6.39 -10.83 2.45
CA GLN A 59 7.69 -10.89 1.78
C GLN A 59 7.86 -12.20 1.01
N ALA A 60 7.61 -13.34 1.65
CA ALA A 60 7.70 -14.65 1.00
C ALA A 60 6.73 -14.75 -0.19
N ALA A 61 5.49 -14.26 -0.03
CA ALA A 61 4.48 -14.29 -1.08
C ALA A 61 4.86 -13.43 -2.30
N VAL A 62 5.40 -12.23 -2.09
CA VAL A 62 5.89 -11.34 -3.15
C VAL A 62 7.12 -11.93 -3.82
N LEU A 63 8.11 -12.42 -3.06
CA LEU A 63 9.32 -13.02 -3.62
C LEU A 63 9.02 -14.23 -4.51
N ALA A 64 8.09 -15.09 -4.09
CA ALA A 64 7.64 -16.23 -4.88
C ALA A 64 6.88 -15.81 -6.15
N ASP A 65 6.23 -14.64 -6.15
CA ASP A 65 5.52 -14.12 -7.31
C ASP A 65 6.42 -13.38 -8.29
N LEU A 66 7.43 -12.67 -7.80
CA LEU A 66 8.32 -11.85 -8.63
C LEU A 66 8.99 -12.66 -9.74
N THR A 67 9.27 -13.95 -9.52
CA THR A 67 9.81 -14.85 -10.55
C THR A 67 8.86 -15.05 -11.74
N HIS A 68 7.59 -14.71 -11.58
CA HIS A 68 6.51 -14.84 -12.56
C HIS A 68 6.00 -13.49 -13.08
N SER A 69 6.72 -12.39 -12.80
CA SER A 69 6.36 -11.02 -13.22
C SER A 69 7.29 -10.53 -14.34
N PRO A 70 7.08 -10.93 -15.61
CA PRO A 70 8.04 -10.64 -16.69
C PRO A 70 8.10 -9.16 -17.08
N GLY A 71 7.10 -8.34 -16.74
CA GLY A 71 7.07 -6.93 -17.11
C GLY A 71 7.95 -6.04 -16.23
N LEU A 72 8.56 -6.59 -15.19
CA LEU A 72 9.48 -5.87 -14.30
C LEU A 72 10.93 -5.96 -14.77
N ASP A 73 11.57 -4.80 -14.90
CA ASP A 73 13.02 -4.70 -15.11
C ASP A 73 13.82 -4.95 -13.80
N ASP A 74 15.13 -5.15 -13.94
CA ASP A 74 16.02 -5.43 -12.81
C ASP A 74 16.08 -4.29 -11.79
N GLY A 75 15.90 -3.04 -12.24
CA GLY A 75 15.86 -1.87 -11.37
C GLY A 75 14.62 -1.89 -10.48
N GLN A 76 13.45 -2.15 -11.06
CA GLN A 76 12.18 -2.28 -10.33
C GLN A 76 12.21 -3.45 -9.34
N ARG A 77 12.79 -4.59 -9.73
CA ARG A 77 12.99 -5.71 -8.79
C ARG A 77 13.89 -5.30 -7.63
N THR A 78 14.99 -4.62 -7.92
CA THR A 78 15.92 -4.11 -6.90
C THR A 78 15.24 -3.13 -5.96
N ASP A 79 14.41 -2.23 -6.48
CA ASP A 79 13.66 -1.26 -5.68
C ASP A 79 12.64 -1.95 -4.75
N ILE A 80 11.93 -2.97 -5.23
CA ILE A 80 11.03 -3.79 -4.40
C ILE A 80 11.81 -4.47 -3.28
N LEU A 81 12.91 -5.17 -3.60
CA LEU A 81 13.75 -5.85 -2.61
C LEU A 81 14.31 -4.88 -1.56
N THR A 82 14.72 -3.69 -2.01
CA THR A 82 15.22 -2.63 -1.13
C THR A 82 14.10 -2.13 -0.20
N GLY A 83 12.88 -1.96 -0.71
CA GLY A 83 11.71 -1.65 0.09
C GLY A 83 11.44 -2.70 1.17
N LEU A 84 11.47 -3.99 0.82
CA LEU A 84 11.30 -5.09 1.77
C LEU A 84 12.39 -5.08 2.86
N LEU A 85 13.64 -4.78 2.49
CA LEU A 85 14.74 -4.64 3.45
C LEU A 85 14.49 -3.50 4.45
N TYR A 86 13.98 -2.36 3.98
CA TYR A 86 13.61 -1.24 4.87
C TYR A 86 12.47 -1.60 5.82
N VAL A 87 11.46 -2.33 5.35
CA VAL A 87 10.38 -2.85 6.18
C VAL A 87 10.92 -3.76 7.29
N SER A 88 11.78 -4.72 6.92
CA SER A 88 12.40 -5.62 7.89
C SER A 88 13.26 -4.87 8.90
N SER A 89 14.06 -3.91 8.45
CA SER A 89 14.91 -3.09 9.31
C SER A 89 14.11 -2.22 10.29
N ALA A 90 13.02 -1.58 9.83
CA ALA A 90 12.12 -0.81 10.68
C ALA A 90 11.40 -1.70 11.70
N THR A 91 11.02 -2.92 11.29
CA THR A 91 10.40 -3.92 12.16
C THR A 91 11.35 -4.36 13.27
N LEU A 92 12.60 -4.70 12.94
CA LEU A 92 13.63 -5.08 13.92
C LEU A 92 13.97 -3.90 14.86
N THR A 93 14.02 -2.68 14.34
CA THR A 93 14.22 -1.49 15.16
C THR A 93 13.08 -1.30 16.17
N SER A 94 11.85 -1.64 15.78
CA SER A 94 10.68 -1.58 16.67
C SER A 94 10.78 -2.60 17.80
N TRP A 95 11.30 -3.80 17.53
CA TRP A 95 11.62 -4.80 18.56
C TRP A 95 12.65 -4.31 19.58
N LEU A 96 13.69 -3.58 19.14
CA LEU A 96 14.69 -2.99 20.05
C LEU A 96 14.12 -1.89 20.94
N ARG A 97 13.08 -1.18 20.48
CA ARG A 97 12.40 -0.12 21.24
C ARG A 97 11.32 -0.66 22.18
N ALA A 98 10.85 -1.88 21.95
CA ALA A 98 9.83 -2.50 22.78
C ALA A 98 10.41 -2.91 24.14
N THR A 99 9.82 -2.41 25.22
CA THR A 99 10.04 -2.99 26.54
C THR A 99 9.34 -4.35 26.59
N PRO A 100 9.98 -5.41 27.12
CA PRO A 100 9.35 -6.72 27.22
C PRO A 100 8.11 -6.63 28.12
N GLY A 101 6.93 -6.67 27.49
CA GLY A 101 5.66 -6.93 28.15
C GLY A 101 5.38 -8.44 28.21
N PRO A 102 4.38 -8.87 29.00
CA PRO A 102 3.96 -10.27 29.01
C PRO A 102 3.58 -10.70 27.59
N VAL A 103 4.25 -11.74 27.10
CA VAL A 103 3.98 -12.35 25.79
C VAL A 103 2.59 -12.99 25.85
N PRO A 104 1.61 -12.53 25.05
CA PRO A 104 0.35 -13.24 24.93
C PRO A 104 0.62 -14.61 24.32
N VAL A 105 0.06 -15.66 24.92
CA VAL A 105 0.09 -17.00 24.35
C VAL A 105 -0.64 -16.95 23.00
N PRO A 106 -0.02 -17.35 21.88
CA PRO A 106 -0.68 -17.31 20.59
C PRO A 106 -1.85 -18.29 20.61
N GLU A 107 -3.06 -17.82 20.33
CA GLU A 107 -4.12 -18.70 19.89
C GLU A 107 -3.72 -19.27 18.52
N HIS A 108 -3.63 -20.59 18.43
CA HIS A 108 -3.31 -21.30 17.21
C HIS A 108 -4.43 -21.09 16.20
N HIS A 109 -4.27 -20.12 15.30
CA HIS A 109 -4.96 -20.17 14.01
C HIS A 109 -4.20 -21.13 13.11
N GLU A 110 -4.79 -22.30 12.89
CA GLU A 110 -4.37 -23.21 11.84
C GLU A 110 -4.30 -22.45 10.50
N PRO A 111 -3.20 -22.60 9.75
CA PRO A 111 -3.18 -22.12 8.38
C PRO A 111 -4.21 -22.92 7.57
N PRO A 112 -5.08 -22.29 6.78
CA PRO A 112 -5.96 -23.05 5.90
C PRO A 112 -5.08 -23.78 4.88
N PHE A 113 -5.16 -25.10 4.94
CA PHE A 113 -4.40 -26.08 4.16
C PHE A 113 -4.46 -25.85 2.65
N ALA A 114 -3.38 -26.30 2.00
CA ALA A 114 -3.14 -26.38 0.58
C ALA A 114 -4.30 -27.00 -0.21
N GLY A 115 -4.96 -26.19 -1.04
CA GLY A 115 -5.93 -26.62 -2.03
C GLY A 115 -5.25 -27.15 -3.30
N THR A 116 -5.74 -28.28 -3.79
CA THR A 116 -5.30 -28.98 -5.00
C THR A 116 -5.47 -28.11 -6.24
N ARG A 117 -4.45 -28.09 -7.11
CA ARG A 117 -4.37 -27.30 -8.35
C ARG A 117 -5.40 -27.83 -9.38
N PRO A 118 -6.37 -27.02 -9.85
CA PRO A 118 -7.21 -27.40 -10.99
C PRO A 118 -6.37 -27.42 -12.28
N GLY A 119 -6.67 -28.34 -13.18
CA GLY A 119 -5.98 -28.50 -14.47
C GLY A 119 -5.99 -27.25 -15.36
N PRO A 120 -5.10 -27.17 -16.36
CA PRO A 120 -4.78 -25.93 -17.05
C PRO A 120 -5.85 -25.59 -18.09
N GLY A 121 -6.65 -24.59 -17.77
CA GLY A 121 -7.05 -23.59 -18.77
C GLY A 121 -6.09 -22.42 -18.60
N GLN A 122 -5.25 -22.13 -19.60
CA GLN A 122 -4.23 -21.06 -19.53
C GLN A 122 -4.83 -19.70 -19.13
N SER A 123 -6.09 -19.43 -19.52
CA SER A 123 -6.83 -18.22 -19.13
C SER A 123 -7.14 -18.14 -17.64
N GLY A 124 -7.52 -19.25 -17.00
CA GLY A 124 -7.91 -19.25 -15.58
C GLY A 124 -6.72 -19.15 -14.60
N GLU A 125 -5.53 -19.61 -15.00
CA GLU A 125 -4.30 -19.38 -14.23
C GLU A 125 -3.86 -17.92 -14.33
N GLU A 126 -3.86 -17.34 -15.53
CA GLU A 126 -3.47 -15.95 -15.76
C GLU A 126 -4.36 -14.95 -15.01
N GLN A 127 -5.68 -15.17 -15.00
CA GLN A 127 -6.64 -14.37 -14.22
C GLN A 127 -6.33 -14.41 -12.71
N ARG A 128 -6.05 -15.61 -12.17
CA ARG A 128 -5.71 -15.79 -10.76
C ARG A 128 -4.40 -15.09 -10.41
N ASP A 129 -3.40 -15.19 -11.26
CA ASP A 129 -2.10 -14.54 -11.05
C ASP A 129 -2.22 -13.00 -11.11
N ALA A 130 -3.02 -12.47 -12.03
CA ALA A 130 -3.28 -11.04 -12.12
C ALA A 130 -3.98 -10.50 -10.86
N LEU A 131 -5.02 -11.19 -10.36
CA LEU A 131 -5.70 -10.81 -9.13
C LEU A 131 -4.79 -10.96 -7.90
N ARG A 132 -3.94 -11.99 -7.89
CA ARG A 132 -2.93 -12.20 -6.84
C ARG A 132 -1.92 -11.05 -6.81
N ARG A 133 -1.33 -10.68 -7.95
CA ARG A 133 -0.43 -9.52 -8.09
C ARG A 133 -1.08 -8.23 -7.65
N TRP A 134 -2.33 -8.01 -8.08
CA TRP A 134 -3.10 -6.84 -7.67
C TRP A 134 -3.20 -6.74 -6.14
N LYS A 135 -3.59 -7.83 -5.47
CA LYS A 135 -3.73 -7.87 -4.01
C LYS A 135 -2.38 -7.75 -3.29
N LEU A 136 -1.40 -8.56 -3.66
CA LEU A 136 -0.06 -8.54 -3.04
C LEU A 136 0.62 -7.18 -3.21
N GLY A 137 0.52 -6.58 -4.39
CA GLY A 137 1.07 -5.26 -4.66
C GLY A 137 0.44 -4.18 -3.79
N HIS A 138 -0.88 -4.21 -3.57
CA HIS A 138 -1.53 -3.28 -2.65
C HIS A 138 -1.12 -3.53 -1.20
N GLN A 139 -1.10 -4.78 -0.74
CA GLN A 139 -0.63 -5.13 0.61
C GLN A 139 0.80 -4.64 0.86
N LEU A 140 1.71 -4.85 -0.10
CA LEU A 140 3.07 -4.33 -0.04
C LEU A 140 3.09 -2.81 -0.01
N PHE A 141 2.29 -2.15 -0.86
CA PHE A 141 2.17 -0.70 -0.87
C PHE A 141 1.75 -0.14 0.49
N HIS A 142 0.79 -0.79 1.18
CA HIS A 142 0.40 -0.42 2.53
C HIS A 142 1.54 -0.54 3.56
N VAL A 143 2.28 -1.65 3.53
CA VAL A 143 3.41 -1.87 4.44
C VAL A 143 4.54 -0.87 4.18
N LEU A 144 4.79 -0.52 2.91
CA LEU A 144 5.72 0.55 2.54
C LEU A 144 5.25 1.92 3.07
N LEU A 145 3.96 2.25 2.94
CA LEU A 145 3.42 3.50 3.47
C LEU A 145 3.47 3.57 5.00
N ALA A 146 3.20 2.47 5.71
CA ALA A 146 3.37 2.40 7.17
C ALA A 146 4.84 2.63 7.58
N THR A 147 5.77 2.07 6.81
CA THR A 147 7.21 2.30 7.00
C THR A 147 7.58 3.75 6.71
N MET A 148 7.07 4.35 5.62
CA MET A 148 7.25 5.77 5.32
C MET A 148 6.72 6.66 6.43
N ASN A 149 5.54 6.36 6.99
CA ASN A 149 4.97 7.12 8.11
C ASN A 149 5.89 7.10 9.33
N THR A 150 6.48 5.94 9.64
CA THR A 150 7.45 5.80 10.73
C THR A 150 8.72 6.60 10.46
N VAL A 151 9.29 6.50 9.25
CA VAL A 151 10.47 7.29 8.87
C VAL A 151 10.17 8.79 8.88
N LEU A 152 8.97 9.20 8.45
CA LEU A 152 8.54 10.60 8.48
C LEU A 152 8.48 11.16 9.90
N ASP A 153 7.94 10.40 10.85
CA ASP A 153 7.89 10.81 12.26
C ASP A 153 9.32 10.98 12.82
N ASP A 154 10.22 10.02 12.58
CA ASP A 154 11.65 10.10 12.98
C ASP A 154 12.37 11.29 12.30
N THR A 155 12.07 11.56 11.03
CA THR A 155 12.67 12.65 10.23
C THR A 155 12.18 14.02 10.68
N LEU A 156 10.90 14.15 11.01
CA LEU A 156 10.31 15.36 11.57
C LEU A 156 10.90 15.69 12.94
N ALA A 157 11.05 14.68 13.81
CA ALA A 157 11.73 14.85 15.09
C ALA A 157 13.19 15.31 14.88
N ALA A 158 13.91 14.72 13.90
CA ALA A 158 15.27 15.15 13.59
C ALA A 158 15.37 16.61 13.12
N ALA A 159 14.38 17.10 12.35
CA ALA A 159 14.33 18.51 11.97
C ALA A 159 14.09 19.43 13.18
N GLN A 160 13.18 19.05 14.08
CA GLN A 160 12.87 19.81 15.30
C GLN A 160 14.06 19.85 16.27
N ASP A 161 14.75 18.72 16.44
CA ASP A 161 15.89 18.59 17.35
C ASP A 161 17.21 19.08 16.74
N THR A 162 17.19 19.66 15.54
CA THR A 162 18.39 20.09 14.79
C THR A 162 19.41 18.96 14.51
N ARG A 163 18.95 17.71 14.44
CA ARG A 163 19.77 16.52 14.13
C ARG A 163 19.97 16.37 12.62
N TRP A 164 20.74 17.29 12.03
CA TRP A 164 20.88 17.40 10.57
C TRP A 164 21.30 16.13 9.83
N PRO A 165 22.26 15.32 10.32
CA PRO A 165 22.60 14.05 9.67
C PRO A 165 21.40 13.09 9.62
N SER A 166 20.60 13.04 10.69
CA SER A 166 19.38 12.22 10.74
C SER A 166 18.27 12.75 9.84
N LEU A 167 18.13 14.07 9.70
CA LEU A 167 17.19 14.68 8.75
C LEU A 167 17.54 14.30 7.30
N VAL A 168 18.81 14.46 6.90
CA VAL A 168 19.29 14.09 5.56
C VAL A 168 19.08 12.60 5.31
N GLN A 169 19.51 11.76 6.26
CA GLN A 169 19.33 10.31 6.15
C GLN A 169 17.85 9.93 6.06
N GLY A 170 16.97 10.58 6.82
CA GLY A 170 15.53 10.36 6.77
C GLY A 170 14.93 10.67 5.40
N MET A 171 15.31 11.80 4.79
CA MET A 171 14.87 12.15 3.43
C MET A 171 15.38 11.17 2.36
N GLU A 172 16.63 10.70 2.47
CA GLU A 172 17.16 9.67 1.55
C GLU A 172 16.45 8.32 1.71
N ARG A 173 16.12 7.91 2.94
CA ARG A 173 15.31 6.71 3.17
C ARG A 173 13.92 6.85 2.56
N LEU A 174 13.28 8.02 2.72
CA LEU A 174 11.99 8.30 2.10
C LEU A 174 12.07 8.25 0.58
N ARG A 175 13.14 8.77 -0.03
CA ARG A 175 13.37 8.69 -1.47
C ARG A 175 13.37 7.23 -1.93
N VAL A 176 14.16 6.38 -1.27
CA VAL A 176 14.24 4.95 -1.60
C VAL A 176 12.90 4.25 -1.40
N LEU A 177 12.16 4.55 -0.34
CA LEU A 177 10.82 4.01 -0.14
C LEU A 177 9.84 4.44 -1.25
N TYR A 178 9.96 5.66 -1.79
CA TYR A 178 9.15 6.11 -2.93
C TYR A 178 9.52 5.37 -4.21
N ASP A 179 10.80 5.12 -4.45
CA ASP A 179 11.26 4.31 -5.58
C ASP A 179 10.68 2.87 -5.46
N ALA A 180 10.77 2.25 -4.28
CA ALA A 180 10.14 0.96 -3.97
C ALA A 180 8.61 0.95 -4.16
N ALA A 181 7.92 2.00 -3.71
CA ALA A 181 6.48 2.15 -3.88
C ALA A 181 6.10 2.31 -5.36
N THR A 182 6.95 2.96 -6.15
CA THR A 182 6.78 3.10 -7.60
C THR A 182 6.91 1.75 -8.30
N ALA A 183 7.96 0.99 -7.98
CA ALA A 183 8.15 -0.36 -8.50
C ALA A 183 7.02 -1.31 -8.03
N THR A 184 6.51 -1.14 -6.82
CA THR A 184 5.37 -1.91 -6.30
C THR A 184 4.10 -1.67 -7.12
N MET A 185 3.84 -0.44 -7.60
CA MET A 185 2.70 -0.18 -8.50
C MET A 185 2.90 -0.83 -9.87
N ALA A 186 4.12 -0.84 -10.39
CA ALA A 186 4.45 -1.57 -11.62
C ALA A 186 4.18 -3.08 -11.43
N TYR A 187 4.65 -3.65 -10.33
CA TYR A 187 4.40 -5.04 -9.95
C TYR A 187 2.91 -5.37 -9.82
N ALA A 188 2.16 -4.53 -9.07
CA ALA A 188 0.73 -4.69 -8.85
C ALA A 188 -0.09 -4.65 -10.14
N SER A 189 0.49 -4.13 -11.22
CA SER A 189 -0.16 -3.94 -12.51
C SER A 189 0.55 -4.71 -13.64
N ASP A 190 1.41 -5.66 -13.31
CA ASP A 190 2.10 -6.50 -14.29
C ASP A 190 1.17 -7.59 -14.83
N PHE A 191 0.23 -7.19 -15.68
CA PHE A 191 -0.72 -8.03 -16.40
C PHE A 191 -1.32 -7.26 -17.60
N PRO A 192 -1.91 -7.95 -18.58
CA PRO A 192 -2.62 -7.30 -19.69
C PRO A 192 -3.76 -6.37 -19.22
N PRO A 193 -3.98 -5.21 -19.86
CA PRO A 193 -5.07 -4.28 -19.48
C PRO A 193 -6.47 -4.89 -19.54
N ALA A 194 -6.69 -5.90 -20.40
CA ALA A 194 -7.96 -6.62 -20.48
C ALA A 194 -8.31 -7.29 -19.14
N LEU A 195 -7.34 -7.93 -18.47
CA LEU A 195 -7.57 -8.54 -17.15
C LEU A 195 -7.95 -7.51 -16.08
N TYR A 196 -7.51 -6.25 -16.23
CA TYR A 196 -8.00 -5.20 -15.35
C TYR A 196 -9.50 -4.93 -15.55
N GLN A 197 -9.94 -4.81 -16.80
CA GLN A 197 -11.35 -4.48 -17.11
C GLN A 197 -12.30 -5.64 -16.86
N ASP A 198 -11.84 -6.86 -17.15
CA ASP A 198 -12.70 -8.04 -17.19
C ASP A 198 -12.74 -8.76 -15.83
N GLU A 199 -11.69 -8.65 -15.02
CA GLU A 199 -11.56 -9.41 -13.75
C GLU A 199 -11.37 -8.51 -12.54
N ILE A 200 -10.32 -7.67 -12.55
CA ILE A 200 -9.91 -6.93 -11.34
C ILE A 200 -10.92 -5.84 -11.01
N ARG A 201 -11.28 -5.00 -12.00
CA ARG A 201 -12.21 -3.88 -11.79
C ARG A 201 -13.62 -4.36 -11.41
N PRO A 202 -14.22 -5.39 -12.05
CA PRO A 202 -15.51 -5.93 -11.62
C PRO A 202 -15.48 -6.48 -10.20
N SER A 203 -14.35 -7.07 -9.76
CA SER A 203 -14.21 -7.54 -8.37
C SER A 203 -14.21 -6.41 -7.32
N MET A 204 -13.98 -5.16 -7.75
CA MET A 204 -14.07 -3.93 -6.94
C MET A 204 -15.41 -3.18 -7.12
N GLN A 205 -16.43 -3.85 -7.68
CA GLN A 205 -17.78 -3.32 -7.84
C GLN A 205 -18.83 -4.24 -7.18
N PRO A 206 -20.08 -3.79 -7.02
CA PRO A 206 -21.18 -4.66 -6.64
C PRO A 206 -21.33 -5.85 -7.61
N PRO A 207 -21.67 -7.06 -7.12
CA PRO A 207 -22.07 -7.39 -5.74
C PRO A 207 -20.92 -7.73 -4.78
N PHE A 208 -19.65 -7.66 -5.23
CA PHE A 208 -18.51 -8.11 -4.43
C PHE A 208 -18.07 -7.12 -3.35
N VAL A 209 -18.18 -5.83 -3.65
CA VAL A 209 -18.00 -4.71 -2.72
C VAL A 209 -19.06 -3.64 -2.96
N GLY A 210 -19.31 -2.80 -1.97
CA GLY A 210 -20.18 -1.64 -2.05
C GLY A 210 -19.77 -0.67 -3.16
N PRO A 211 -20.73 0.14 -3.66
CA PRO A 211 -20.45 1.09 -4.72
C PRO A 211 -19.47 2.17 -4.27
N GLY A 212 -18.67 2.68 -5.20
CA GLY A 212 -17.73 3.78 -4.94
C GLY A 212 -16.36 3.37 -4.37
N PHE A 213 -15.99 2.08 -4.44
CA PHE A 213 -14.66 1.59 -4.07
C PHE A 213 -13.53 2.46 -4.64
N SER A 214 -12.57 2.87 -3.82
CA SER A 214 -11.53 3.80 -4.25
C SER A 214 -10.27 3.75 -3.40
N GLY A 215 -9.12 3.99 -4.04
CA GLY A 215 -7.83 4.19 -3.37
C GLY A 215 -7.80 5.36 -2.40
N VAL A 216 -8.76 6.30 -2.46
CA VAL A 216 -8.84 7.41 -1.47
C VAL A 216 -9.12 6.91 -0.05
N PHE A 217 -9.61 5.68 0.11
CA PHE A 217 -9.86 5.06 1.41
C PHE A 217 -8.60 4.48 2.06
N ASN A 218 -7.45 4.50 1.39
CA ASN A 218 -6.17 4.09 1.96
C ASN A 218 -5.71 5.08 3.05
N ARG A 219 -5.78 4.64 4.32
CA ARG A 219 -5.44 5.47 5.48
C ARG A 219 -3.95 5.79 5.57
N GLU A 220 -3.10 4.82 5.26
CA GLU A 220 -1.66 4.99 5.31
C GLU A 220 -1.19 6.07 4.35
N HIS A 221 -1.80 6.13 3.17
CA HIS A 221 -1.53 7.15 2.17
C HIS A 221 -1.98 8.55 2.62
N ARG A 222 -3.17 8.66 3.24
CA ARG A 222 -3.64 9.92 3.82
C ARG A 222 -2.70 10.41 4.93
N ALA A 223 -2.34 9.52 5.84
CA ALA A 223 -1.40 9.75 6.94
C ALA A 223 -0.02 10.20 6.43
N MET A 224 0.47 9.56 5.36
CA MET A 224 1.74 9.88 4.71
C MET A 224 1.69 11.26 4.05
N THR A 225 0.62 11.57 3.32
CA THR A 225 0.45 12.86 2.65
C THR A 225 0.50 14.02 3.65
N ILE A 226 -0.23 13.91 4.78
CA ILE A 226 -0.23 14.93 5.85
C ILE A 226 1.18 15.14 6.42
N ARG A 227 1.89 14.05 6.73
CA ARG A 227 3.26 14.13 7.26
C ARG A 227 4.24 14.68 6.25
N MET A 228 4.10 14.34 4.98
CA MET A 228 4.94 14.87 3.91
C MET A 228 4.79 16.38 3.78
N HIS A 229 3.56 16.90 3.87
CA HIS A 229 3.35 18.35 3.92
C HIS A 229 4.01 19.00 5.13
N ARG A 230 3.96 18.36 6.31
CA ARG A 230 4.68 18.84 7.50
C ARG A 230 6.19 18.85 7.29
N LEU A 231 6.77 17.80 6.69
CA LEU A 231 8.21 17.73 6.43
C LEU A 231 8.65 18.82 5.45
N ARG A 232 7.93 19.01 4.34
CA ARG A 232 8.23 20.08 3.38
C ARG A 232 8.22 21.46 4.04
N ARG A 233 7.26 21.71 4.92
CA ARG A 233 7.20 22.95 5.71
C ARG A 233 8.38 23.06 6.66
N ALA A 234 8.68 22.01 7.42
CA ALA A 234 9.79 21.99 8.36
C ALA A 234 11.14 22.27 7.67
N VAL A 235 11.38 21.70 6.49
CA VAL A 235 12.59 21.95 5.69
C VAL A 235 12.62 23.38 5.14
N LYS A 236 11.47 23.93 4.71
CA LYS A 236 11.37 25.30 4.22
C LYS A 236 11.62 26.34 5.32
N ASP A 237 11.16 26.05 6.54
CA ASP A 237 11.23 26.94 7.69
C ASP A 237 12.58 26.86 8.43
N LEU A 238 13.55 26.08 7.92
CA LEU A 238 14.90 26.02 8.50
C LEU A 238 15.62 27.38 8.37
N PRO A 239 16.37 27.81 9.39
CA PRO A 239 17.15 29.05 9.31
C PRO A 239 18.22 28.98 8.20
N PRO A 240 18.63 30.11 7.61
CA PRO A 240 19.69 30.14 6.59
C PRO A 240 21.00 29.50 7.07
N GLU A 241 21.31 29.63 8.36
CA GLU A 241 22.44 29.03 9.06
C GLU A 241 22.21 27.56 9.51
N ALA A 242 21.12 26.90 9.08
CA ALA A 242 20.83 25.52 9.43
C ALA A 242 21.84 24.54 8.82
N GLY A 243 22.82 24.12 9.63
CA GLY A 243 23.62 22.92 9.40
C GLY A 243 24.21 22.78 7.98
N PRO A 244 24.35 21.55 7.45
CA PRO A 244 24.83 21.31 6.09
C PRO A 244 23.73 21.63 5.07
N ALA A 245 23.48 22.92 4.83
CA ALA A 245 22.39 23.43 3.99
C ALA A 245 22.35 22.79 2.58
N ASP A 246 23.51 22.55 1.96
CA ASP A 246 23.58 21.91 0.64
C ASP A 246 23.13 20.45 0.66
N ALA A 247 23.52 19.69 1.68
CA ALA A 247 23.09 18.30 1.83
C ALA A 247 21.58 18.19 2.09
N ILE A 248 21.04 19.08 2.92
CA ILE A 248 19.60 19.17 3.18
C ILE A 248 18.84 19.50 1.90
N ARG A 249 19.30 20.51 1.14
CA ARG A 249 18.70 20.90 -0.15
C ARG A 249 18.75 19.76 -1.17
N HIS A 250 19.89 19.10 -1.29
CA HIS A 250 20.06 17.97 -2.21
C HIS A 250 19.11 16.82 -1.89
N ALA A 251 19.01 16.42 -0.62
CA ALA A 251 18.13 15.34 -0.20
C ALA A 251 16.64 15.70 -0.39
N ALA A 252 16.27 16.95 -0.12
CA ALA A 252 14.90 17.45 -0.34
C ALA A 252 14.52 17.43 -1.83
N LEU A 253 15.40 17.89 -2.73
CA LEU A 253 15.18 17.85 -4.17
C LEU A 253 15.11 16.41 -4.69
N SER A 254 15.97 15.52 -4.19
CA SER A 254 15.99 14.11 -4.56
C SER A 254 14.70 13.39 -4.14
N LEU A 255 14.20 13.67 -2.93
CA LEU A 255 12.91 13.18 -2.44
C LEU A 255 11.75 13.72 -3.28
N GLN A 256 11.76 15.01 -3.64
CA GLN A 256 10.74 15.60 -4.50
C GLN A 256 10.74 14.94 -5.89
N ALA A 257 11.90 14.66 -6.46
CA ALA A 257 12.00 13.96 -7.74
C ALA A 257 11.40 12.55 -7.68
N ALA A 258 11.64 11.80 -6.58
CA ALA A 258 11.04 10.48 -6.38
C ALA A 258 9.51 10.55 -6.27
N GLN A 259 8.96 11.56 -5.57
CA GLN A 259 7.51 11.80 -5.50
C GLN A 259 6.90 12.08 -6.87
N SER A 260 7.57 12.91 -7.68
CA SER A 260 7.12 13.22 -9.04
C SER A 260 7.12 11.97 -9.92
N ARG A 261 8.15 11.12 -9.83
CA ARG A 261 8.21 9.83 -10.55
C ARG A 261 7.08 8.90 -10.12
N ASN A 262 6.86 8.76 -8.82
CA ASN A 262 5.78 7.95 -8.26
C ASN A 262 4.39 8.40 -8.77
N HIS A 263 4.12 9.71 -8.70
CA HIS A 263 2.87 10.27 -9.22
C HIS A 263 2.70 10.04 -10.73
N SER A 264 3.75 10.29 -11.51
CA SER A 264 3.73 10.09 -12.96
C SER A 264 3.50 8.63 -13.35
N SER A 265 4.10 7.69 -12.60
CA SER A 265 3.88 6.25 -12.77
C SER A 265 2.43 5.86 -12.45
N HIS A 266 1.89 6.35 -11.32
CA HIS A 266 0.50 6.12 -10.95
C HIS A 266 -0.47 6.61 -12.03
N VAL A 267 -0.27 7.82 -12.57
CA VAL A 267 -1.09 8.37 -13.67
C VAL A 267 -1.06 7.46 -14.89
N LYS A 268 0.13 7.04 -15.34
CA LYS A 268 0.28 6.14 -16.51
C LYS A 268 -0.43 4.80 -16.30
N ILE A 269 -0.36 4.24 -15.10
CA ILE A 269 -1.08 3.01 -14.75
C ILE A 269 -2.59 3.24 -14.80
N CYS A 270 -3.08 4.34 -14.22
CA CYS A 270 -4.49 4.70 -14.29
C CYS A 270 -4.98 4.89 -15.73
N GLU A 271 -4.21 5.55 -16.59
CA GLU A 271 -4.55 5.74 -18.01
C GLU A 271 -4.61 4.41 -18.76
N ARG A 272 -3.64 3.52 -18.52
CA ARG A 272 -3.61 2.18 -19.11
C ARG A 272 -4.79 1.31 -18.64
N CYS A 273 -5.11 1.38 -17.35
CA CYS A 273 -6.15 0.57 -16.74
C CYS A 273 -7.55 1.14 -16.93
N VAL A 274 -7.72 2.47 -17.07
CA VAL A 274 -9.02 3.14 -17.22
C VAL A 274 -8.87 4.31 -18.22
N PRO A 275 -8.87 4.06 -19.53
CA PRO A 275 -8.67 5.11 -20.54
C PRO A 275 -9.68 6.25 -20.48
N SER A 276 -10.90 5.99 -19.98
CA SER A 276 -11.94 7.02 -19.80
C SER A 276 -11.72 7.94 -18.58
N GLY A 277 -10.72 7.67 -17.75
CA GLY A 277 -10.39 8.44 -16.54
C GLY A 277 -11.47 8.43 -15.44
N THR A 278 -12.56 7.68 -15.62
CA THR A 278 -13.70 7.68 -14.69
C THR A 278 -13.50 6.64 -13.60
N SER A 279 -13.17 7.09 -12.38
CA SER A 279 -13.06 6.22 -11.21
C SER A 279 -14.42 5.69 -10.75
N LEU A 280 -14.43 4.55 -10.07
CA LEU A 280 -15.65 3.94 -9.50
C LEU A 280 -16.37 4.89 -8.54
N LEU A 281 -15.61 5.66 -7.75
CA LEU A 281 -16.16 6.70 -6.87
C LEU A 281 -16.84 7.82 -7.66
N ARG A 282 -16.19 8.37 -8.70
CA ARG A 282 -16.79 9.41 -9.54
C ARG A 282 -18.05 8.92 -10.24
N HIS A 283 -18.02 7.70 -10.76
CA HIS A 283 -19.18 7.06 -11.38
C HIS A 283 -20.35 6.93 -10.39
N HIS A 284 -20.08 6.44 -9.18
CA HIS A 284 -21.12 6.30 -8.14
C HIS A 284 -21.71 7.65 -7.71
N LEU A 285 -20.87 8.67 -7.51
CA LEU A 285 -21.33 10.01 -7.16
C LEU A 285 -22.20 10.62 -8.26
N ALA A 286 -21.82 10.46 -9.52
CA ALA A 286 -22.61 10.94 -10.66
C ALA A 286 -23.97 10.25 -10.77
N GLN A 287 -24.06 8.96 -10.40
CA GLN A 287 -25.32 8.19 -10.39
C GLN A 287 -26.21 8.52 -9.18
N SER A 288 -25.63 9.03 -8.10
CA SER A 288 -26.33 9.33 -6.84
C SER A 288 -26.79 10.79 -6.72
N SER A 289 -26.35 11.67 -7.64
CA SER A 289 -26.89 13.02 -7.75
C SER A 289 -28.36 12.96 -8.18
N PRO A 290 -29.29 13.65 -7.49
CA PRO A 290 -30.68 13.69 -7.89
C PRO A 290 -30.76 14.26 -9.31
N ARG A 291 -31.42 13.54 -10.22
CA ARG A 291 -31.89 14.13 -11.48
C ARG A 291 -32.86 15.24 -11.07
N GLU A 292 -32.56 16.48 -11.42
CA GLU A 292 -33.60 17.51 -11.47
C GLU A 292 -34.68 16.95 -12.42
N GLU A 293 -35.82 16.55 -11.85
CA GLU A 293 -36.99 16.21 -12.64
C GLU A 293 -37.34 17.46 -13.44
N PRO A 294 -37.57 17.35 -14.76
CA PRO A 294 -38.06 18.47 -15.52
C PRO A 294 -39.41 18.85 -14.93
N LEU A 295 -39.52 20.09 -14.44
CA LEU A 295 -40.80 20.73 -14.14
C LEU A 295 -41.71 20.52 -15.35
N CYS A 296 -42.70 19.63 -15.19
CA CYS A 296 -43.82 19.55 -16.10
C CYS A 296 -44.60 20.86 -15.97
N ASP A 297 -44.30 21.82 -16.85
CA ASP A 297 -45.21 22.93 -17.09
C ASP A 297 -46.48 22.37 -17.73
N SER A 298 -47.56 22.45 -16.96
CA SER A 298 -48.95 22.23 -17.36
C SER A 298 -49.56 23.51 -17.92
#